data_AF-A0A5S3RTV7-F1
#
_entry.id   AF-A0A5S3RTV7-F1
#
_cell.length_a   1.000
_cell.length_b   1.000
_cell.length_c   1.000
_cell.angle_alpha   90.00
_cell.angle_beta   90.00
_cell.angle_gamma   90.00
#
_symmetry.space_group_name_H-M   'P 1'
#
loop_
_entity.id
_entity.type
_entity.pdbx_description
1 polymer ?
#
loop_
_entity_poly.entity_id
_entity_poly.type
_entity_poly.pdbx_seq_one_letter_code
_entity_poly.pdbx_strand_id
1 'polypeptide(L)'
;MNLDEKIKQSLQAEQHNLESVLESDSGLFKQLNGIYQGSMRRWTILGTMLAFILTAAFIISAYQFFNSDQQLLWAVCFVSSLMMQIAVKLWLFMEMNRQSIIKEIKRSELEIKEMLSEHFASNSQT
;
A
#
# COMPACT_ATOMS: atom_id res chain seq x y z
N MET A 1 33.46 13.38 22.77
CA MET A 1 32.56 13.05 21.64
C MET A 1 31.28 13.82 21.84
N ASN A 2 31.06 14.85 21.03
CA ASN A 2 29.97 15.82 21.21
C ASN A 2 28.62 15.19 20.84
N LEU A 3 27.61 15.40 21.68
CA LEU A 3 26.22 14.99 21.44
C LEU A 3 25.70 15.42 20.07
N ASP A 4 26.18 16.57 19.60
CA ASP A 4 25.85 17.18 18.32
C ASP A 4 26.24 16.30 17.11
N GLU A 5 27.42 15.67 17.16
CA GLU A 5 27.87 14.71 16.13
C GLU A 5 26.95 13.49 16.09
N LYS A 6 26.47 13.05 17.26
CA LYS A 6 25.61 11.87 17.39
C LYS A 6 24.20 12.14 16.86
N ILE A 7 23.67 13.34 17.11
CA ILE A 7 22.37 13.80 16.59
C ILE A 7 22.45 13.94 15.07
N LYS A 8 23.51 14.56 14.55
CA LYS A 8 23.75 14.73 13.11
C LYS A 8 23.89 13.39 12.39
N GLN A 9 24.61 12.44 12.98
CA GLN A 9 24.70 11.07 12.44
C GLN A 9 23.36 10.34 12.47
N SER A 10 22.55 10.46 13.54
CA SER A 10 21.24 9.83 13.58
C SER A 10 20.26 10.43 12.57
N LEU A 11 20.29 11.74 12.38
CA LEU A 11 19.47 12.44 11.39
C LEU A 11 19.88 12.07 9.96
N GLN A 12 21.18 12.07 9.66
CA GLN A 12 21.68 11.64 8.35
C GLN A 12 21.37 10.17 8.06
N ALA A 13 21.46 9.29 9.05
CA ALA A 13 21.10 7.88 8.88
C ALA A 13 19.59 7.70 8.62
N GLU A 14 18.74 8.49 9.26
CA GLU A 14 17.28 8.49 9.01
C GLU A 14 16.95 9.07 7.64
N GLN A 15 17.60 10.17 7.26
CA GLN A 15 17.43 10.85 5.98
C GLN A 15 17.87 9.99 4.79
N HIS A 16 19.00 9.28 4.91
CA HIS A 16 19.47 8.35 3.89
C HIS A 16 18.56 7.11 3.77
N ASN A 17 18.00 6.61 4.88
CA ASN A 17 16.99 5.55 4.82
C ASN A 17 15.72 6.04 4.09
N LEU A 18 15.31 7.29 4.30
CA LEU A 18 14.14 7.88 3.67
C LEU A 18 14.37 8.20 2.19
N GLU A 19 15.53 8.74 1.81
CA GLU A 19 15.93 8.97 0.42
C GLU A 19 15.99 7.66 -0.38
N SER A 20 16.54 6.59 0.19
CA SER A 20 16.57 5.27 -0.48
C SER A 20 15.17 4.70 -0.76
N VAL A 21 14.17 5.08 0.07
CA VAL A 21 12.77 4.72 -0.12
C VAL A 21 12.10 5.61 -1.18
N LEU A 22 12.59 6.84 -1.37
CA LEU A 22 12.03 7.87 -2.26
C LEU A 22 12.63 7.90 -3.67
N GLU A 23 13.94 7.68 -3.84
CA GLU A 23 14.64 7.66 -5.15
C GLU A 23 14.25 6.45 -6.01
N SER A 24 13.57 5.48 -5.42
CA SER A 24 13.25 4.24 -6.07
C SER A 24 12.01 4.41 -6.96
N ASP A 25 12.16 5.14 -8.07
CA ASP A 25 11.36 5.21 -9.31
C ASP A 25 9.92 4.65 -9.23
N SER A 26 8.94 5.56 -9.20
CA SER A 26 7.51 5.33 -9.01
C SER A 26 6.82 4.68 -10.23
N GLY A 27 7.18 3.44 -10.58
CA GLY A 27 6.37 2.63 -11.47
C GLY A 27 5.10 2.11 -10.77
N LEU A 28 3.95 2.04 -11.46
CA LEU A 28 2.71 1.41 -10.95
C LEU A 28 2.98 0.00 -10.38
N PHE A 29 3.87 -0.76 -11.02
CA PHE A 29 4.30 -2.08 -10.56
C PHE A 29 5.08 -2.06 -9.23
N LYS A 30 5.83 -0.98 -8.95
CA LYS A 30 6.57 -0.82 -7.71
C LYS A 30 5.71 -0.28 -6.58
N GLN A 31 4.71 0.56 -6.89
CA GLN A 31 3.63 0.87 -5.95
C GLN A 31 2.86 -0.40 -5.58
N LEU A 32 2.46 -1.21 -6.56
CA LEU A 32 1.85 -2.52 -6.33
C LEU A 32 2.72 -3.42 -5.46
N ASN A 33 4.02 -3.55 -5.78
CA ASN A 33 4.96 -4.35 -4.98
C ASN A 33 5.24 -3.73 -3.59
N GLY A 34 5.09 -2.42 -3.44
CA GLY A 34 5.19 -1.69 -2.18
C GLY A 34 4.04 -2.00 -1.22
N ILE A 35 2.83 -2.30 -1.73
CA ILE A 35 1.73 -2.83 -0.91
C ILE A 35 2.16 -4.17 -0.26
N TYR A 36 2.95 -4.97 -0.97
CA TYR A 36 3.52 -6.22 -0.47
C TYR A 36 4.74 -6.06 0.44
N GLN A 37 5.18 -4.83 0.77
CA GLN A 37 6.36 -4.62 1.65
C GLN A 37 6.02 -3.88 2.96
N GLY A 38 4.79 -3.37 3.13
CA GLY A 38 4.36 -2.67 4.35
C GLY A 38 3.87 -3.58 5.50
N SER A 39 3.53 -2.97 6.64
CA SER A 39 2.92 -3.64 7.81
C SER A 39 1.66 -4.46 7.47
N MET A 40 0.90 -4.02 6.46
CA MET A 40 -0.30 -4.70 5.96
C MET A 40 -0.02 -5.79 4.90
N ARG A 41 1.25 -6.12 4.60
CA ARG A 41 1.63 -7.16 3.62
C ARG A 41 0.86 -8.47 3.79
N ARG A 42 0.70 -8.94 5.03
CA ARG A 42 -0.02 -10.20 5.30
C ARG A 42 -1.48 -10.11 4.89
N TRP A 43 -2.12 -8.98 5.15
CA TRP A 43 -3.52 -8.73 4.75
C TRP A 43 -3.68 -8.63 3.23
N THR A 44 -2.74 -7.98 2.55
CA THR A 44 -2.74 -7.91 1.08
C THR A 44 -2.54 -9.29 0.44
N ILE A 45 -1.63 -10.11 0.98
CA ILE A 45 -1.43 -11.49 0.52
C ILE A 45 -2.70 -12.32 0.74
N LEU A 46 -3.33 -12.22 1.91
CA LEU A 46 -4.61 -12.88 2.19
C LEU A 46 -5.71 -12.42 1.23
N GLY A 47 -5.82 -11.13 0.94
CA GLY A 47 -6.79 -10.59 -0.02
C GLY A 47 -6.56 -11.08 -1.45
N THR A 48 -5.28 -11.23 -1.84
CA THR A 48 -4.92 -11.75 -3.18
C THR A 48 -5.20 -13.25 -3.28
N MET A 49 -4.90 -14.01 -2.22
CA MET A 49 -5.26 -15.43 -2.12
C MET A 49 -6.79 -15.62 -2.19
N LEU A 50 -7.54 -14.77 -1.48
CA LEU A 50 -9.01 -14.77 -1.55
C LEU A 50 -9.51 -14.44 -2.96
N ALA A 51 -8.89 -13.50 -3.66
CA ALA A 51 -9.22 -13.20 -5.05
C ALA A 51 -9.01 -14.41 -5.98
N PHE A 52 -7.95 -15.19 -5.78
CA PHE A 52 -7.72 -16.45 -6.50
C PHE A 52 -8.81 -17.49 -6.19
N ILE A 53 -9.18 -17.65 -4.92
CA ILE A 53 -10.26 -18.56 -4.51
C ILE A 53 -11.59 -18.15 -5.15
N LEU A 54 -11.92 -16.87 -5.13
CA LEU A 54 -13.13 -16.34 -5.77
C LEU A 54 -13.13 -16.53 -7.28
N THR A 55 -11.96 -16.44 -7.92
CA THR A 55 -11.80 -16.73 -9.35
C THR A 55 -12.06 -18.20 -9.66
N ALA A 56 -11.59 -19.12 -8.82
CA ALA A 56 -11.91 -20.54 -8.96
C ALA A 56 -13.41 -20.81 -8.74
N ALA A 57 -14.00 -20.20 -7.70
CA ALA A 57 -15.43 -20.30 -7.43
C ALA A 57 -16.29 -19.76 -8.59
N PHE A 58 -15.83 -18.68 -9.22
CA PHE A 58 -16.46 -18.11 -10.41
C PHE A 58 -16.46 -19.09 -11.59
N ILE A 59 -15.33 -19.76 -11.87
CA ILE A 59 -15.22 -20.77 -12.95
C ILE A 59 -16.11 -21.98 -12.66
N ILE A 60 -16.13 -22.48 -11.43
CA ILE A 60 -16.96 -23.63 -11.03
C ILE A 60 -18.44 -23.28 -11.15
N SER A 61 -18.84 -22.10 -10.68
CA SER A 61 -20.24 -21.63 -10.77
C SER A 61 -20.67 -21.46 -12.22
N ALA A 62 -19.78 -20.97 -13.09
CA ALA A 62 -20.04 -20.87 -14.52
C ALA A 62 -20.24 -22.25 -15.16
N TYR A 63 -19.42 -23.24 -14.80
CA TYR A 63 -19.55 -24.60 -15.32
C TYR A 63 -20.85 -25.27 -14.86
N GLN A 64 -21.18 -25.18 -13.56
CA GLN A 64 -22.42 -25.75 -13.02
C GLN A 64 -23.67 -25.04 -13.49
N PHE A 65 -23.60 -23.77 -13.88
CA PHE A 65 -24.71 -23.06 -14.52
C PHE A 65 -25.18 -23.74 -15.83
N PHE A 66 -24.28 -24.38 -16.59
CA PHE A 66 -24.66 -25.08 -17.83
C PHE A 66 -25.06 -26.54 -17.65
N ASN A 67 -24.68 -27.16 -16.52
CA ASN A 67 -24.79 -28.62 -16.33
C ASN A 67 -25.72 -29.05 -15.19
N SER A 68 -26.33 -28.10 -14.46
CA SER A 68 -27.17 -28.39 -13.30
C SER A 68 -28.63 -27.99 -13.54
N ASP A 69 -29.57 -28.81 -13.06
CA ASP A 69 -31.00 -28.50 -13.04
C ASP A 69 -31.31 -27.28 -12.15
N GLN A 70 -30.41 -26.93 -11.22
CA GLN A 70 -30.53 -25.76 -10.33
C GLN A 70 -29.83 -24.52 -10.88
N GLN A 71 -30.09 -24.20 -12.15
CA GLN A 71 -29.43 -23.12 -12.88
C GLN A 71 -29.55 -21.74 -12.19
N LEU A 72 -30.68 -21.47 -11.53
CA LEU A 72 -30.92 -20.19 -10.83
C LEU A 72 -29.98 -20.00 -9.63
N LEU A 73 -29.72 -21.04 -8.84
CA LEU A 73 -28.82 -20.96 -7.68
C LEU A 73 -27.38 -20.69 -8.13
N TRP A 74 -26.93 -21.40 -9.16
CA TRP A 74 -25.60 -21.21 -9.72
C TRP A 74 -25.43 -19.83 -10.40
N ALA A 75 -26.49 -19.27 -10.99
CA ALA A 75 -26.49 -17.91 -11.51
C ALA A 75 -26.29 -16.87 -10.40
N VAL A 76 -26.98 -17.02 -9.26
CA VAL A 76 -26.84 -16.11 -8.11
C VAL A 76 -25.44 -16.24 -7.50
N CYS A 77 -24.92 -17.46 -7.35
CA CYS A 77 -23.53 -17.70 -6.91
C CYS A 77 -22.51 -17.09 -7.88
N PHE A 78 -22.75 -17.16 -9.17
CA PHE A 78 -21.90 -16.55 -10.19
C PHE A 78 -21.86 -15.02 -10.04
N VAL A 79 -23.02 -14.36 -9.97
CA VAL A 79 -23.11 -12.90 -9.82
C VAL A 79 -22.54 -12.44 -8.48
N SER A 80 -22.78 -13.16 -7.39
CA SER A 80 -22.25 -12.82 -6.08
C SER A 80 -20.71 -12.94 -6.04
N SER A 81 -20.15 -13.98 -6.67
CA SER A 81 -18.69 -14.13 -6.77
C SER A 81 -18.04 -13.00 -7.57
N LEU A 82 -18.68 -12.52 -8.65
CA LEU A 82 -18.24 -11.34 -9.41
C LEU A 82 -18.25 -10.07 -8.56
N MET A 83 -19.34 -9.81 -7.85
CA MET A 83 -19.45 -8.65 -6.96
C MET A 83 -18.35 -8.68 -5.90
N MET A 84 -18.08 -9.86 -5.33
CA MET A 84 -17.04 -10.04 -4.33
C MET A 84 -15.63 -9.82 -4.92
N GLN A 85 -15.35 -10.27 -6.15
CA GLN A 85 -14.10 -9.95 -6.84
C GLN A 85 -13.90 -8.44 -7.06
N ILE A 86 -14.96 -7.73 -7.47
CA ILE A 86 -14.92 -6.28 -7.66
C ILE A 86 -14.61 -5.58 -6.34
N ALA A 87 -15.29 -5.97 -5.25
CA ALA A 87 -15.07 -5.41 -3.92
C ALA A 87 -13.62 -5.61 -3.45
N VAL A 88 -13.06 -6.82 -3.63
CA VAL A 88 -11.66 -7.11 -3.25
C VAL A 88 -10.68 -6.25 -4.05
N LYS A 89 -10.88 -6.09 -5.36
CA LYS A 89 -10.03 -5.22 -6.20
C LYS A 89 -10.12 -3.76 -5.76
N LEU A 90 -11.32 -3.26 -5.51
CA LEU A 90 -11.54 -1.89 -5.07
C LEU A 90 -10.86 -1.63 -3.71
N TRP A 91 -11.00 -2.57 -2.78
CA TRP A 91 -10.33 -2.49 -1.49
C TRP A 91 -8.81 -2.45 -1.62
N LEU A 92 -8.22 -3.32 -2.46
CA LEU A 92 -6.78 -3.30 -2.73
C LEU A 92 -6.31 -1.96 -3.31
N PHE A 93 -7.10 -1.36 -4.21
CA PHE A 93 -6.78 -0.06 -4.79
C PHE A 93 -6.87 1.07 -3.75
N MET A 94 -7.88 1.04 -2.88
CA MET A 94 -7.99 2.01 -1.78
C MET A 94 -6.84 1.88 -0.79
N GLU A 95 -6.41 0.66 -0.47
CA GLU A 95 -5.25 0.46 0.40
C GLU A 95 -3.96 1.00 -0.25
N MET A 96 -3.78 0.80 -1.56
CA MET A 96 -2.66 1.41 -2.30
C MET A 96 -2.67 2.93 -2.20
N ASN A 97 -3.83 3.57 -2.44
CA ASN A 97 -3.98 5.01 -2.36
C ASN A 97 -3.68 5.52 -0.93
N ARG A 98 -4.18 4.82 0.09
CA ARG A 98 -3.91 5.13 1.50
C ARG A 98 -2.42 5.12 1.81
N GLN A 99 -1.68 4.13 1.31
CA GLN A 99 -0.23 4.07 1.49
C GLN A 99 0.51 5.19 0.75
N SER A 100 0.05 5.59 -0.45
CA SER A 100 0.62 6.73 -1.18
C SER A 100 0.46 8.03 -0.38
N ILE A 101 -0.74 8.29 0.13
CA ILE A 101 -1.04 9.48 0.94
C ILE A 101 -0.16 9.52 2.20
N ILE A 102 0.03 8.39 2.89
CA ILE A 102 0.88 8.34 4.08
C ILE A 102 2.34 8.71 3.75
N LYS A 103 2.85 8.27 2.58
CA LYS A 103 4.21 8.64 2.15
C LYS A 103 4.33 10.12 1.86
N GLU A 104 3.32 10.70 1.20
CA GLU A 104 3.28 12.14 0.91
C GLU A 104 3.22 12.98 2.19
N ILE A 105 2.39 12.59 3.18
CA ILE A 105 2.33 13.26 4.48
C ILE A 105 3.70 13.25 5.18
N LYS A 106 4.36 12.08 5.23
CA LYS A 106 5.69 11.97 5.84
C LYS A 106 6.73 12.84 5.14
N ARG A 107 6.65 12.96 3.82
CA ARG A 107 7.52 13.87 3.05
C ARG A 107 7.28 15.31 3.46
N SER A 108 6.02 15.75 3.54
CA SER A 108 5.69 17.10 4.00
C SER A 108 6.14 17.36 5.44
N GLU A 109 6.04 16.37 6.34
CA GLU A 109 6.55 16.49 7.72
C GLU A 109 8.07 16.70 7.77
N LEU A 110 8.83 16.05 6.89
CA LEU A 110 10.28 16.22 6.80
C LEU A 110 10.66 17.61 6.29
N GLU A 111 10.01 18.07 5.22
CA GLU A 111 10.23 19.42 4.67
C GLU A 111 9.94 20.50 5.72
N ILE A 112 8.86 20.36 6.50
CA ILE A 112 8.54 21.29 7.59
C ILE A 112 9.61 21.25 8.70
N LYS A 113 10.11 20.06 9.07
CA LYS A 113 11.18 19.93 10.08
C LYS A 113 12.48 20.58 9.62
N GLU A 114 12.83 20.42 8.36
CA GLU A 114 14.03 21.01 7.76
C GLU A 114 13.94 22.55 7.79
N MET A 115 12.83 23.13 7.32
CA MET A 115 12.59 24.58 7.37
C MET A 115 12.64 25.13 8.80
N LEU A 116 12.05 24.44 9.78
CA LEU A 116 12.11 24.85 11.17
C LEU A 116 13.55 24.81 11.70
N SER A 117 14.31 23.77 11.38
CA SER A 117 15.71 23.64 11.81
C SER A 117 16.59 24.77 11.27
N GLU A 118 16.41 25.14 10.00
CA GLU A 118 17.10 26.29 9.39
C GLU A 118 16.71 27.61 10.07
N HIS A 119 15.42 27.79 10.38
CA HIS A 119 14.94 28.98 11.08
C HIS A 119 15.56 29.12 12.48
N PHE A 120 15.62 28.04 13.26
CA PHE A 120 16.27 28.06 14.58
C PHE A 120 17.79 28.27 14.48
N ALA A 121 18.46 27.71 13.47
CA ALA A 121 19.88 27.93 13.24
C ALA A 121 20.16 29.41 12.88
N SER A 122 19.36 30.02 12.02
CA SER A 122 19.44 31.44 11.65
C SER A 122 19.18 32.38 12.84
N ASN A 123 18.22 32.05 13.70
CA ASN A 123 17.83 32.90 14.83
C ASN A 123 18.79 32.75 16.05
N SER A 124 19.67 31.75 16.04
CA SER A 124 20.71 31.57 17.06
C SER A 124 22.02 32.33 16.78
N GLN A 125 22.17 32.91 15.57
CA GLN A 125 23.33 33.70 15.15
C GLN A 125 23.13 35.23 15.31
N THR A 126 21.97 35.67 15.79
CA THR A 126 21.64 37.06 16.14
C THR A 126 21.48 37.22 17.64
#